data_AF-A0A420W1Y3-F1
#
_entry.id   AF-A0A420W1Y3-F1
#
_cell.length_a   1.000
_cell.length_b   1.000
_cell.length_c   1.000
_cell.angle_alpha   90.00
_cell.angle_beta   90.00
_cell.angle_gamma   90.00
#
_symmetry.space_group_name_H-M   'P 1'
#
loop_
_entity.id
_entity.type
_entity.pdbx_description
1 polymer ?
#
loop_
_entity_poly.entity_id
_entity_poly.type
_entity_poly.pdbx_seq_one_letter_code
_entity_poly.pdbx_strand_id
1 'polypeptide(L)'
;MKRKVLMLAIVVFSSMMNLVFAQHKVTLYYDANSKGVESKKQCTFYREVSFDDQKKPVGEIRDYWKNGKLQTIAAGALHIDRNDDSKSIWTGKVELFDKKGKKIQESNFSESGVADGTSTIYDGKEQPLTVAEYKNGRPAHNWYIRYEKGNAVKTSYLNHMPLNALTEEKDIYPLAERRVLYDDGRVIQYYFNDGMSIAVQFTEEDLYGKYYASYITIENGTDEEVILNPDDFTVVSLRGGKAHQEDIIPYAKYMKKVKRKQGWSSFFNAFAESQAASQAGYSAVASAGAAAAVNNRGGAAVAYGEQTSVGYSGSAQYAANQQARQNVQQYDNAQYSIRNSISQGYLKINTVMPHSRVIGYVNVKKSKMDGMILNIPIGDKIYQFQW
;
A
#
# COMPACT_ATOMS: atom_id res chain seq x y z
N MET A 1 -71.50 16.69 58.28
CA MET A 1 -71.67 16.58 56.81
C MET A 1 -70.46 15.83 56.25
N LYS A 2 -70.56 14.53 55.91
CA LYS A 2 -70.59 13.98 54.52
C LYS A 2 -69.54 14.70 53.61
N ARG A 3 -68.50 14.06 53.05
CA ARG A 3 -68.46 12.82 52.24
C ARG A 3 -67.07 12.17 52.24
N LYS A 4 -67.08 10.83 52.15
CA LYS A 4 -65.97 9.93 51.80
C LYS A 4 -65.56 10.10 50.33
N VAL A 5 -64.28 9.94 49.99
CA VAL A 5 -63.82 9.15 48.83
C VAL A 5 -62.47 8.50 49.17
N LEU A 6 -62.44 7.19 48.95
CA LEU A 6 -61.34 6.23 49.03
C LEU A 6 -60.86 5.99 47.60
N MET A 7 -59.55 6.05 47.29
CA MET A 7 -58.91 5.35 46.15
C MET A 7 -57.42 5.19 46.48
N LEU A 8 -56.95 4.01 46.87
CA LEU A 8 -56.56 2.84 46.06
C LEU A 8 -55.13 2.98 45.50
N ALA A 9 -54.26 2.10 46.00
CA ALA A 9 -52.86 1.93 45.63
C ALA A 9 -52.69 1.39 44.21
N ILE A 10 -51.73 1.94 43.47
CA ILE A 10 -50.98 1.22 42.43
C ILE A 10 -49.52 1.67 42.52
N VAL A 11 -48.73 0.90 43.27
CA VAL A 11 -47.27 0.90 43.12
C VAL A 11 -47.00 0.12 41.84
N VAL A 12 -46.71 0.82 40.74
CA VAL A 12 -46.19 0.18 39.53
C VAL A 12 -44.75 -0.23 39.84
N PHE A 13 -44.59 -1.47 40.29
CA PHE A 13 -43.31 -2.17 40.28
C PHE A 13 -43.02 -2.50 38.80
N SER A 14 -42.49 -1.53 38.04
CA SER A 14 -41.94 -1.82 36.72
C SER A 14 -40.62 -2.56 36.94
N SER A 15 -40.71 -3.87 37.12
CA SER A 15 -39.59 -4.76 36.90
C SER A 15 -39.16 -4.58 35.45
N MET A 16 -38.16 -3.73 35.22
CA MET A 16 -37.33 -3.89 34.05
C MET A 16 -36.69 -5.26 34.22
N MET A 17 -37.33 -6.27 33.61
CA MET A 17 -36.66 -7.51 33.31
C MET A 17 -35.48 -7.09 32.45
N ASN A 18 -34.30 -6.99 33.06
CA ASN A 18 -33.06 -7.14 32.34
C ASN A 18 -33.21 -8.49 31.65
N LEU A 19 -33.55 -8.48 30.35
CA LEU A 19 -33.33 -9.60 29.47
C LEU A 19 -31.82 -9.79 29.49
N VAL A 20 -31.35 -10.55 30.48
CA VAL A 20 -30.02 -11.14 30.46
C VAL A 20 -30.12 -12.14 29.32
N PHE A 21 -29.77 -11.71 28.12
CA PHE A 21 -29.55 -12.61 27.00
C PHE A 21 -28.58 -13.69 27.48
N ALA A 22 -28.98 -14.95 27.36
CA ALA A 22 -28.24 -16.07 27.92
C ALA A 22 -26.91 -16.21 27.14
N GLN A 23 -25.82 -15.67 27.70
CA GLN A 23 -24.50 -15.83 27.10
C GLN A 23 -23.97 -17.23 27.45
N HIS A 24 -23.67 -18.02 26.42
CA HIS A 24 -23.13 -19.36 26.60
C HIS A 24 -21.60 -19.33 26.53
N LYS A 25 -20.94 -19.44 27.69
CA LYS A 25 -19.47 -19.52 27.77
C LYS A 25 -18.98 -20.91 27.35
N VAL A 26 -17.98 -20.96 26.47
CA VAL A 26 -17.36 -22.18 25.96
C VAL A 26 -15.85 -22.11 26.18
N THR A 27 -15.25 -23.26 26.48
CA THR A 27 -13.80 -23.45 26.40
C THR A 27 -13.45 -24.23 25.14
N LEU A 28 -12.59 -23.65 24.30
CA LEU A 28 -12.05 -24.30 23.10
C LEU A 28 -10.58 -24.64 23.32
N TYR A 29 -10.11 -25.76 22.78
CA TYR A 29 -8.75 -26.25 22.99
C TYR A 29 -8.02 -26.32 21.65
N TYR A 30 -6.77 -25.84 21.61
CA TYR A 30 -5.96 -25.80 20.39
C TYR A 30 -4.58 -26.40 20.63
N ASP A 31 -4.05 -27.12 19.64
CA ASP A 31 -2.70 -27.67 19.64
C ASP A 31 -1.63 -26.61 19.29
N ALA A 32 -0.37 -27.03 19.13
CA ALA A 32 0.75 -26.14 18.82
C ALA A 32 0.67 -25.52 17.41
N ASN A 33 -0.12 -26.10 16.52
CA ASN A 33 -0.38 -25.62 15.16
C ASN A 33 -1.70 -24.84 15.07
N SER A 34 -2.29 -24.51 16.23
CA SER A 34 -3.57 -23.81 16.34
C SER A 34 -4.76 -24.58 15.75
N LYS A 35 -4.67 -25.92 15.71
CA LYS A 35 -5.78 -26.79 15.32
C LYS A 35 -6.57 -27.23 16.54
N GLY A 36 -7.89 -27.29 16.38
CA GLY A 36 -8.83 -27.67 17.42
C GLY A 36 -8.61 -29.11 17.89
N VAL A 37 -8.60 -29.30 19.21
CA VAL A 37 -8.50 -30.62 19.84
C VAL A 37 -9.63 -30.81 20.84
N GLU A 38 -9.92 -32.07 21.18
CA GLU A 38 -11.09 -32.41 21.99
C GLU A 38 -10.92 -32.07 23.47
N SER A 39 -9.68 -31.98 23.97
CA SER A 39 -9.42 -31.86 25.39
C SER A 39 -8.19 -31.05 25.76
N LYS A 40 -8.19 -30.53 26.99
CA LYS A 40 -7.04 -29.86 27.62
C LYS A 40 -5.77 -30.72 27.62
N LYS A 41 -5.88 -32.06 27.60
CA LYS A 41 -4.72 -32.96 27.60
C LYS A 41 -3.92 -32.85 26.29
N GLN A 42 -4.58 -32.61 25.17
CA GLN A 42 -3.97 -32.53 23.84
C GLN A 42 -3.54 -31.10 23.48
N CYS A 43 -4.04 -30.09 24.20
CA CYS A 43 -3.84 -28.69 23.82
C CYS A 43 -2.47 -28.13 24.24
N THR A 44 -2.08 -27.07 23.55
CA THR A 44 -0.99 -26.16 23.89
C THR A 44 -1.53 -24.86 24.51
N PHE A 45 -2.72 -24.43 24.09
CA PHE A 45 -3.47 -23.34 24.68
C PHE A 45 -4.98 -23.60 24.62
N TYR A 46 -5.76 -22.80 25.34
CA TYR A 46 -7.22 -22.87 25.34
C TYR A 46 -7.82 -21.46 25.36
N ARG A 47 -9.00 -21.33 24.76
CA ARG A 47 -9.77 -20.09 24.64
C ARG A 47 -11.00 -20.14 25.49
N GLU A 48 -11.29 -19.05 26.19
CA GLU A 48 -12.59 -18.78 26.80
C GLU A 48 -13.32 -17.72 25.98
N VAL A 49 -14.51 -18.07 25.48
CA VAL A 49 -15.35 -17.21 24.64
C VAL A 49 -16.81 -17.41 25.00
N SER A 50 -17.59 -16.33 24.97
CA SER A 50 -19.05 -16.38 25.09
C SER A 50 -19.69 -16.26 23.71
N PHE A 51 -20.79 -16.98 23.51
CA PHE A 51 -21.62 -16.85 22.33
C PHE A 51 -23.03 -16.38 22.70
N ASP A 52 -23.65 -15.60 21.82
CA ASP A 52 -25.07 -15.28 21.89
C ASP A 52 -25.93 -16.44 21.35
N ASP A 53 -27.26 -16.27 21.39
CA ASP A 53 -28.22 -17.25 20.89
C ASP A 53 -28.11 -17.52 19.38
N GLN A 54 -27.48 -16.60 18.63
CA GLN A 54 -27.19 -16.75 17.20
C GLN A 54 -25.83 -17.41 16.94
N LYS A 55 -25.15 -17.90 17.98
CA LYS A 55 -23.79 -18.45 17.93
C LYS A 55 -22.74 -17.44 17.45
N LYS A 56 -22.97 -16.14 17.63
CA LYS A 56 -21.97 -15.11 17.38
C LYS A 56 -21.11 -14.92 18.63
N PRO A 57 -19.78 -14.79 18.49
CA PRO A 57 -18.92 -14.44 19.61
C PRO A 57 -19.32 -13.09 20.19
N VAL A 58 -19.39 -12.99 21.52
CA VAL A 58 -19.74 -11.75 22.22
C VAL A 58 -18.85 -11.52 23.42
N GLY A 59 -18.53 -10.24 23.66
CA GLY A 59 -17.70 -9.81 24.78
C GLY A 59 -16.21 -10.10 24.59
N GLU A 60 -15.46 -9.90 25.68
CA GLU A 60 -14.02 -10.12 25.72
C GLU A 60 -13.69 -11.61 25.64
N ILE A 61 -12.69 -11.94 24.83
CA ILE A 61 -12.20 -13.30 24.59
C ILE A 61 -10.80 -13.41 25.19
N ARG A 62 -10.54 -14.51 25.89
CA ARG A 62 -9.24 -14.73 26.54
C ARG A 62 -8.65 -16.06 26.15
N ASP A 63 -7.39 -16.03 25.73
CA ASP A 63 -6.60 -17.24 25.51
C ASP A 63 -5.61 -17.43 26.64
N TYR A 64 -5.39 -18.69 26.98
CA TYR A 64 -4.52 -19.12 28.05
C TYR A 64 -3.63 -20.25 27.57
N TRP A 65 -2.36 -20.18 27.91
CA TRP A 65 -1.46 -21.32 27.83
C TRP A 65 -2.04 -22.51 28.62
N LYS A 66 -1.69 -23.75 28.27
CA LYS A 66 -2.15 -24.96 28.96
C LYS A 66 -2.02 -24.90 30.50
N ASN A 67 -0.99 -24.21 30.99
CA ASN A 67 -0.72 -24.00 32.42
C ASN A 67 -1.60 -22.92 33.09
N GLY A 68 -2.54 -22.32 32.36
CA GLY A 68 -3.46 -21.30 32.85
C GLY A 68 -2.94 -19.87 32.80
N LYS A 69 -1.72 -19.62 32.32
CA LYS A 69 -1.21 -18.25 32.17
C LYS A 69 -1.86 -17.58 30.97
N LEU A 70 -2.21 -16.30 31.12
CA LEU A 70 -2.78 -15.48 30.05
C LEU A 70 -1.83 -15.44 28.85
N GLN A 71 -2.41 -15.55 27.66
CA GLN A 71 -1.73 -15.51 26.37
C GLN A 71 -2.28 -14.39 25.50
N THR A 72 -3.61 -14.24 25.43
CA THR A 72 -4.26 -13.25 24.58
C THR A 72 -5.47 -12.65 25.30
N ILE A 73 -5.69 -11.35 25.12
CA ILE A 73 -6.97 -10.69 25.37
C ILE A 73 -7.43 -10.09 24.04
N ALA A 74 -8.64 -10.43 23.59
CA ALA A 74 -9.25 -9.82 22.42
C ALA A 74 -10.56 -9.15 22.82
N ALA A 75 -10.76 -7.89 22.39
CA ALA A 75 -11.95 -7.12 22.69
C ALA A 75 -13.23 -7.75 22.10
N GLY A 76 -13.10 -8.43 20.95
CA GLY A 76 -14.18 -9.19 20.34
C GLY A 76 -13.72 -9.96 19.10
N ALA A 77 -14.66 -10.64 18.47
CA ALA A 77 -14.44 -11.35 17.21
C ALA A 77 -15.71 -11.36 16.36
N LEU A 78 -15.54 -11.28 15.05
CA LEU A 78 -16.59 -11.52 14.07
C LEU A 78 -16.88 -13.02 13.93
N HIS A 79 -15.83 -13.84 14.03
CA HIS A 79 -15.92 -15.29 13.89
C HIS A 79 -14.85 -15.99 14.73
N ILE A 80 -15.19 -17.14 15.32
CA ILE A 80 -14.25 -18.02 16.02
C ILE A 80 -14.40 -19.42 15.44
N ASP A 81 -13.31 -19.95 14.88
CA ASP A 81 -13.28 -21.31 14.34
C ASP A 81 -12.76 -22.28 15.42
N ARG A 82 -13.58 -23.29 15.72
CA ARG A 82 -13.27 -24.30 16.75
C ARG A 82 -12.17 -25.27 16.33
N ASN A 83 -12.00 -25.50 15.04
CA ASN A 83 -11.13 -26.53 14.47
C ASN A 83 -9.81 -25.94 13.94
N ASP A 84 -9.78 -24.65 13.62
CA ASP A 84 -8.60 -23.99 13.05
C ASP A 84 -8.55 -22.51 13.40
N ASP A 85 -7.79 -22.13 14.43
CA ASP A 85 -7.79 -20.75 14.91
C ASP A 85 -7.28 -19.73 13.89
N SER A 86 -6.53 -20.17 12.88
CA SER A 86 -6.09 -19.30 11.79
C SER A 86 -7.25 -18.75 10.95
N LYS A 87 -8.46 -19.31 11.10
CA LYS A 87 -9.70 -18.86 10.46
C LYS A 87 -10.56 -17.99 11.38
N SER A 88 -10.18 -17.80 12.64
CA SER A 88 -10.84 -16.85 13.54
C SER A 88 -10.60 -15.42 13.06
N ILE A 89 -11.62 -14.57 13.17
CA ILE A 89 -11.61 -13.18 12.69
C ILE A 89 -11.86 -12.27 13.89
N TRP A 90 -10.82 -11.55 14.31
CA TRP A 90 -10.83 -10.66 15.47
C TRP A 90 -11.36 -9.27 15.14
N THR A 91 -11.93 -8.59 16.12
CA THR A 91 -12.39 -7.19 16.00
C THR A 91 -11.97 -6.39 17.22
N GLY A 92 -11.71 -5.09 17.04
CA GLY A 92 -11.22 -4.23 18.10
C GLY A 92 -9.77 -4.53 18.49
N LYS A 93 -9.41 -4.20 19.73
CA LYS A 93 -8.05 -4.38 20.24
C LYS A 93 -7.75 -5.83 20.62
N VAL A 94 -6.58 -6.33 20.24
CA VAL A 94 -6.04 -7.63 20.63
C VAL A 94 -4.65 -7.44 21.27
N GLU A 95 -4.44 -8.00 22.45
CA GLU A 95 -3.21 -7.92 23.24
C GLU A 95 -2.63 -9.32 23.45
N LEU A 96 -1.34 -9.50 23.16
CA LEU A 96 -0.63 -10.77 23.31
C LEU A 96 0.42 -10.68 24.43
N PHE A 97 0.56 -11.77 25.17
CA PHE A 97 1.43 -11.90 26.33
C PHE A 97 2.35 -13.11 26.21
N ASP A 98 3.60 -12.96 26.66
CA ASP A 98 4.54 -14.07 26.77
C ASP A 98 4.20 -15.00 27.97
N LYS A 99 4.94 -16.11 28.11
CA LYS A 99 4.75 -17.07 29.23
C LYS A 99 5.12 -16.50 30.61
N LYS A 100 5.72 -15.32 30.67
CA LYS A 100 6.01 -14.58 31.92
C LYS A 100 4.92 -13.56 32.25
N GLY A 101 3.91 -13.41 31.37
CA GLY A 101 2.80 -12.47 31.55
C GLY A 101 3.10 -11.07 31.03
N LYS A 102 4.16 -10.93 30.25
CA LYS A 102 4.61 -9.66 29.72
C LYS A 102 3.91 -9.36 28.39
N LYS A 103 3.41 -8.14 28.18
CA LYS A 103 2.87 -7.74 26.88
C LYS A 103 3.97 -7.75 25.81
N ILE A 104 3.71 -8.45 24.71
CA ILE A 104 4.64 -8.56 23.57
C ILE A 104 4.09 -7.92 22.30
N GLN A 105 2.77 -7.81 22.19
CA GLN A 105 2.12 -7.17 21.04
C GLN A 105 0.75 -6.61 21.43
N GLU A 106 0.36 -5.53 20.77
CA GLU A 106 -0.99 -4.98 20.77
C GLU A 106 -1.36 -4.57 19.34
N SER A 107 -2.54 -4.94 18.86
CA SER A 107 -2.99 -4.63 17.50
C SER A 107 -4.48 -4.31 17.48
N ASN A 108 -4.89 -3.37 16.62
CA ASN A 108 -6.29 -2.99 16.43
C ASN A 108 -6.85 -3.54 15.11
N PHE A 109 -8.11 -3.96 15.15
CA PHE A 109 -8.84 -4.51 14.02
C PHE A 109 -10.18 -3.80 13.87
N SER A 110 -10.57 -3.53 12.62
CA SER A 110 -11.87 -2.97 12.27
C SER A 110 -13.03 -3.93 12.59
N GLU A 111 -14.27 -3.46 12.50
CA GLU A 111 -15.47 -4.31 12.59
C GLU A 111 -15.54 -5.38 11.49
N SER A 112 -14.88 -5.14 10.35
CA SER A 112 -14.76 -6.11 9.26
C SER A 112 -13.65 -7.15 9.48
N GLY A 113 -12.88 -7.02 10.56
CA GLY A 113 -11.86 -7.97 10.98
C GLY A 113 -10.50 -7.85 10.29
N VAL A 114 -10.27 -6.77 9.55
CA VAL A 114 -8.94 -6.42 9.01
C VAL A 114 -8.23 -5.45 9.93
N ALA A 115 -6.89 -5.51 9.95
CA ALA A 115 -6.05 -4.60 10.75
C ALA A 115 -6.38 -3.13 10.45
N ASP A 116 -6.65 -2.34 11.48
CA ASP A 116 -7.07 -0.95 11.35
C ASP A 116 -6.71 -0.18 12.62
N GLY A 117 -5.94 0.89 12.48
CA GLY A 117 -5.28 1.59 13.58
C GLY A 117 -3.87 1.07 13.88
N THR A 118 -3.44 1.20 15.13
CA THR A 118 -2.05 0.91 15.50
C THR A 118 -1.81 -0.56 15.81
N SER A 119 -0.60 -1.03 15.48
CA SER A 119 -0.01 -2.30 15.90
C SER A 119 1.37 -2.05 16.48
N THR A 120 1.58 -2.46 17.72
CA THR A 120 2.82 -2.23 18.48
C THR A 120 3.40 -3.56 18.93
N ILE A 121 4.69 -3.75 18.68
CA ILE A 121 5.47 -4.87 19.22
C ILE A 121 6.34 -4.32 20.34
N TYR A 122 6.39 -5.04 21.46
CA TYR A 122 7.12 -4.64 22.66
C TYR A 122 8.36 -5.50 22.89
N ASP A 123 9.38 -4.91 23.50
CA ASP A 123 10.59 -5.61 23.91
C ASP A 123 10.41 -6.36 25.26
N GLY A 124 11.47 -7.01 25.74
CA GLY A 124 11.51 -7.69 27.05
C GLY A 124 11.35 -6.78 28.29
N LYS A 125 11.29 -5.45 28.10
CA LYS A 125 11.02 -4.42 29.11
C LYS A 125 9.70 -3.67 28.89
N GLU A 126 8.83 -4.14 27.98
CA GLU A 126 7.50 -3.58 27.72
C GLU A 126 7.59 -2.17 27.12
N GLN A 127 8.76 -1.88 26.54
CA GLN A 127 8.96 -0.67 25.76
C GLN A 127 8.60 -0.99 24.30
N PRO A 128 7.95 -0.06 23.58
CA PRO A 128 7.71 -0.23 22.15
C PRO A 128 9.03 -0.48 21.41
N LEU A 129 9.09 -1.57 20.65
CA LEU A 129 10.18 -1.89 19.72
C LEU A 129 9.84 -1.41 18.32
N THR A 130 8.60 -1.65 17.89
CA THR A 130 8.06 -1.14 16.62
C THR A 130 6.62 -0.69 16.80
N VAL A 131 6.23 0.34 16.05
CA VAL A 131 4.85 0.82 15.93
C VAL A 131 4.53 0.97 14.45
N ALA A 132 3.50 0.27 14.01
CA ALA A 132 2.96 0.27 12.67
C ALA A 132 1.53 0.83 12.71
N GLU A 133 1.14 1.59 11.70
CA GLU A 133 -0.24 2.04 11.53
C GLU A 133 -0.84 1.35 10.31
N TYR A 134 -2.09 0.90 10.43
CA TYR A 134 -2.82 0.21 9.39
C TYR A 134 -4.13 0.93 9.10
N LYS A 135 -4.58 0.84 7.86
CA LYS A 135 -5.91 1.25 7.42
C LYS A 135 -6.46 0.19 6.47
N ASN A 136 -7.63 -0.35 6.78
CA ASN A 136 -8.30 -1.38 5.95
C ASN A 136 -7.39 -2.58 5.58
N GLY A 137 -6.63 -3.08 6.55
CA GLY A 137 -5.75 -4.24 6.38
C GLY A 137 -4.41 -3.97 5.70
N ARG A 138 -4.13 -2.71 5.33
CA ARG A 138 -2.87 -2.31 4.67
C ARG A 138 -2.10 -1.34 5.57
N PRO A 139 -0.75 -1.35 5.54
CA PRO A 139 0.02 -0.30 6.19
C PRO A 139 -0.46 1.08 5.73
N ALA A 140 -0.71 1.98 6.67
CA ALA A 140 -1.11 3.36 6.39
C ALA A 140 0.06 4.17 5.79
N HIS A 141 1.29 3.76 6.07
CA HIS A 141 2.53 4.35 5.58
C HIS A 141 3.44 3.29 4.97
N ASN A 142 4.42 3.71 4.18
CA ASN A 142 5.51 2.84 3.71
C ASN A 142 6.63 2.64 4.72
N TRP A 143 6.45 3.19 5.91
CA TRP A 143 7.36 3.07 7.01
C TRP A 143 6.60 2.67 8.28
N TYR A 144 7.34 2.13 9.22
CA TYR A 144 6.91 1.94 10.60
C TYR A 144 7.90 2.64 11.51
N ILE A 145 7.49 2.98 12.73
CA ILE A 145 8.44 3.46 13.73
C ILE A 145 9.18 2.25 14.28
N ARG A 146 10.50 2.31 14.29
CA ARG A 146 11.38 1.44 15.05
C ARG A 146 12.01 2.25 16.16
N TYR A 147 12.00 1.73 17.39
CA TYR A 147 12.69 2.37 18.50
C TYR A 147 14.12 1.86 18.59
N GLU A 148 15.08 2.76 18.42
CA GLU A 148 16.52 2.48 18.54
C GLU A 148 17.09 3.24 19.73
N LYS A 149 17.51 2.50 20.78
CA LYS A 149 17.98 3.08 22.05
C LYS A 149 16.99 4.09 22.66
N GLY A 150 15.68 3.87 22.46
CA GLY A 150 14.61 4.74 22.95
C GLY A 150 14.19 5.86 21.99
N ASN A 151 14.90 6.07 20.88
CA ASN A 151 14.53 7.08 19.88
C ASN A 151 13.64 6.47 18.80
N ALA A 152 12.54 7.15 18.47
CA ALA A 152 11.66 6.78 17.37
C ALA A 152 12.34 7.08 16.02
N VAL A 153 12.46 6.06 15.18
CA VAL A 153 13.08 6.14 13.85
C VAL A 153 12.08 5.65 12.81
N LYS A 154 11.67 6.51 11.87
CA LYS A 154 10.86 6.07 10.72
C LYS A 154 11.72 5.08 9.92
N THR A 155 11.21 3.88 9.72
CA THR A 155 11.96 2.78 9.10
C THR A 155 11.13 2.23 7.94
N SER A 156 11.70 2.15 6.75
CA SER A 156 10.97 1.65 5.57
C SER A 156 10.55 0.19 5.75
N TYR A 157 9.30 -0.14 5.39
CA TYR A 157 8.85 -1.54 5.30
C TYR A 157 9.59 -2.34 4.23
N LEU A 158 10.13 -1.66 3.21
CA LEU A 158 10.75 -2.32 2.07
C LEU A 158 12.16 -2.82 2.39
N ASN A 159 12.97 -2.02 3.10
CA ASN A 159 14.38 -2.31 3.32
C ASN A 159 14.82 -2.28 4.78
N HIS A 160 13.92 -1.96 5.71
CA HIS A 160 14.19 -1.87 7.14
C HIS A 160 15.30 -0.85 7.51
N MET A 161 15.55 0.16 6.66
CA MET A 161 16.46 1.26 6.93
C MET A 161 15.74 2.48 7.53
N PRO A 162 16.42 3.24 8.41
CA PRO A 162 15.99 4.58 8.82
C PRO A 162 15.78 5.51 7.62
N LEU A 163 14.63 6.17 7.54
CA LEU A 163 14.37 7.21 6.52
C LEU A 163 15.22 8.46 6.77
N ASN A 164 15.42 8.77 8.05
CA ASN A 164 16.21 9.89 8.55
C ASN A 164 17.73 9.69 8.40
N ALA A 165 18.19 8.57 7.82
CA ALA A 165 19.59 8.45 7.40
C ALA A 165 19.87 9.15 6.06
N LEU A 166 18.85 9.53 5.27
CA LEU A 166 19.06 10.07 3.92
C LEU A 166 18.11 11.21 3.49
N THR A 167 17.03 11.55 4.20
CA THR A 167 16.20 12.73 3.88
C THR A 167 15.43 13.18 5.12
N GLU A 168 15.77 14.33 5.69
CA GLU A 168 15.20 14.79 6.96
C GLU A 168 13.76 15.34 6.87
N GLU A 169 13.21 15.59 5.66
CA GLU A 169 11.95 16.34 5.55
C GLU A 169 10.90 15.76 4.57
N LYS A 170 11.18 14.68 3.84
CA LYS A 170 10.31 14.20 2.76
C LYS A 170 9.60 12.89 3.08
N ASP A 171 8.30 12.83 2.81
CA ASP A 171 7.49 11.62 3.01
C ASP A 171 7.64 10.64 1.85
N ILE A 172 7.70 9.33 2.13
CA ILE A 172 7.70 8.33 1.05
C ILE A 172 6.30 8.23 0.48
N TYR A 173 6.19 8.36 -0.84
CA TYR A 173 4.94 8.18 -1.55
C TYR A 173 4.43 6.73 -1.48
N PRO A 174 3.17 6.47 -1.09
CA PRO A 174 2.65 5.12 -0.80
C PRO A 174 2.99 4.05 -1.86
N LEU A 175 3.65 2.97 -1.45
CA LEU A 175 4.06 1.85 -2.30
C LEU A 175 2.83 1.10 -2.83
N ALA A 176 1.72 1.14 -2.11
CA ALA A 176 0.44 0.60 -2.56
C ALA A 176 -0.08 1.29 -3.83
N GLU A 177 0.34 2.53 -4.09
CA GLU A 177 0.03 3.27 -5.32
C GLU A 177 1.02 2.98 -6.45
N ARG A 178 2.12 2.27 -6.16
CA ARG A 178 3.08 1.84 -7.19
C ARG A 178 2.44 0.76 -8.04
N ARG A 179 2.41 1.02 -9.34
CA ARG A 179 1.88 0.10 -10.34
C ARG A 179 3.00 -0.49 -11.17
N VAL A 180 2.72 -1.61 -11.82
CA VAL A 180 3.66 -2.33 -12.68
C VAL A 180 3.02 -2.56 -14.04
N LEU A 181 3.78 -2.34 -15.10
CA LEU A 181 3.44 -2.69 -16.47
C LEU A 181 4.45 -3.65 -17.04
N TYR A 182 3.98 -4.45 -17.98
CA TYR A 182 4.81 -5.31 -18.81
C TYR A 182 4.70 -4.81 -20.25
N ASP A 183 5.82 -4.42 -20.83
CA ASP A 183 5.91 -3.97 -22.22
C ASP A 183 7.05 -4.72 -22.91
N ASP A 184 6.73 -5.57 -23.88
CA ASP A 184 7.70 -6.40 -24.61
C ASP A 184 8.71 -7.15 -23.69
N GLY A 185 8.19 -7.78 -22.63
CA GLY A 185 9.00 -8.49 -21.63
C GLY A 185 9.77 -7.61 -20.64
N ARG A 186 9.67 -6.28 -20.76
CA ARG A 186 10.27 -5.30 -19.84
C ARG A 186 9.30 -4.93 -18.74
N VAL A 187 9.80 -4.78 -17.52
CA VAL A 187 9.02 -4.39 -16.35
C VAL A 187 9.20 -2.89 -16.12
N ILE A 188 8.10 -2.14 -16.16
CA ILE A 188 8.07 -0.71 -15.86
C ILE A 188 7.29 -0.51 -14.56
N GLN A 189 7.94 0.07 -13.56
CA GLN A 189 7.27 0.51 -12.34
C GLN A 189 6.91 1.98 -12.46
N TYR A 190 5.72 2.37 -12.04
CA TYR A 190 5.32 3.76 -12.11
C TYR A 190 4.39 4.20 -10.98
N TYR A 191 4.40 5.50 -10.73
CA TYR A 191 3.41 6.21 -9.93
C TYR A 191 2.72 7.24 -10.82
N PHE A 192 1.42 7.43 -10.62
CA PHE A 192 0.65 8.52 -11.22
C PHE A 192 -0.19 9.17 -10.13
N ASN A 193 0.06 10.45 -9.86
CA ASN A 193 -0.66 11.19 -8.82
C ASN A 193 -0.57 12.69 -9.05
N ASP A 194 -1.64 13.42 -8.72
CA ASP A 194 -1.70 14.89 -8.76
C ASP A 194 -1.19 15.49 -10.09
N GLY A 195 -1.49 14.83 -11.22
CA GLY A 195 -1.04 15.28 -12.55
C GLY A 195 0.43 14.99 -12.85
N MET A 196 1.17 14.34 -11.97
CA MET A 196 2.56 13.93 -12.17
C MET A 196 2.69 12.42 -12.35
N SER A 197 3.52 12.01 -13.32
CA SER A 197 3.85 10.60 -13.57
C SER A 197 5.35 10.39 -13.43
N ILE A 198 5.75 9.34 -12.71
CA ILE A 198 7.17 8.95 -12.57
C ILE A 198 7.26 7.46 -12.84
N ALA A 199 7.98 7.09 -13.88
CA ALA A 199 8.17 5.72 -14.32
C ALA A 199 9.65 5.35 -14.34
N VAL A 200 9.97 4.13 -13.91
CA VAL A 200 11.31 3.56 -13.90
C VAL A 200 11.31 2.18 -14.55
N GLN A 201 12.24 1.99 -15.47
CA GLN A 201 12.61 0.70 -16.02
C GLN A 201 14.05 0.40 -15.62
N PHE A 202 14.27 -0.74 -14.96
CA PHE A 202 15.61 -1.22 -14.64
C PHE A 202 16.15 -2.13 -15.76
N THR A 203 17.45 -2.03 -16.02
CA THR A 203 18.17 -2.96 -16.89
C THR A 203 19.62 -3.14 -16.43
N GLU A 204 20.28 -4.14 -17.00
CA GLU A 204 21.74 -4.24 -16.95
C GLU A 204 22.34 -3.67 -18.24
N GLU A 205 23.40 -2.86 -18.12
CA GLU A 205 24.13 -2.29 -19.25
C GLU A 205 25.61 -2.65 -19.14
N ASP A 206 26.25 -3.09 -20.23
CA ASP A 206 27.68 -3.42 -20.23
C ASP A 206 28.52 -2.65 -21.28
N LEU A 207 27.88 -1.82 -22.11
CA LEU A 207 28.52 -1.09 -23.23
C LEU A 207 29.68 -0.16 -22.80
N TYR A 208 29.51 0.67 -21.76
CA TYR A 208 30.53 1.63 -21.28
C TYR A 208 31.03 1.32 -19.87
N GLY A 209 30.91 0.05 -19.49
CA GLY A 209 31.11 -0.50 -18.16
C GLY A 209 29.88 -1.28 -17.74
N LYS A 210 30.05 -2.19 -16.76
CA LYS A 210 28.97 -3.00 -16.21
C LYS A 210 28.20 -2.18 -15.18
N TYR A 211 26.94 -1.88 -15.47
CA TYR A 211 26.06 -1.05 -14.66
C TYR A 211 24.69 -1.70 -14.48
N TYR A 212 24.04 -1.34 -13.38
CA TYR A 212 22.59 -1.35 -13.29
C TYR A 212 22.10 0.02 -13.72
N ALA A 213 21.38 0.07 -14.84
CA ALA A 213 20.84 1.29 -15.39
C ALA A 213 19.36 1.42 -15.01
N SER A 214 18.98 2.63 -14.58
CA SER A 214 17.60 2.98 -14.29
C SER A 214 17.17 4.03 -15.30
N TYR A 215 16.36 3.62 -16.28
CA TYR A 215 15.72 4.55 -17.22
C TYR A 215 14.51 5.16 -16.55
N ILE A 216 14.47 6.49 -16.52
CA ILE A 216 13.53 7.28 -15.73
C ILE A 216 12.79 8.21 -16.69
N THR A 217 11.47 8.17 -16.59
CA THR A 217 10.57 9.09 -17.28
C THR A 217 9.77 9.85 -16.23
N ILE A 218 9.85 11.17 -16.28
CA ILE A 218 9.07 12.07 -15.44
C ILE A 218 8.24 12.95 -16.34
N GLU A 219 6.94 12.91 -16.12
CA GLU A 219 5.97 13.78 -16.78
C GLU A 219 5.32 14.67 -15.76
N ASN A 220 5.37 15.96 -16.05
CA ASN A 220 4.74 16.99 -15.27
C ASN A 220 3.53 17.48 -16.04
N GLY A 221 2.35 16.93 -15.75
CA GLY A 221 1.06 17.43 -16.25
C GLY A 221 0.42 18.48 -15.32
N THR A 222 1.19 19.03 -14.37
CA THR A 222 0.75 20.11 -13.49
C THR A 222 1.01 21.48 -14.12
N ASP A 223 0.52 22.53 -13.47
CA ASP A 223 0.79 23.92 -13.83
C ASP A 223 2.04 24.52 -13.14
N GLU A 224 2.73 23.73 -12.30
CA GLU A 224 3.93 24.15 -11.56
C GLU A 224 5.20 23.52 -12.13
N GLU A 225 6.35 24.18 -11.94
CA GLU A 225 7.64 23.62 -12.33
C GLU A 225 8.19 22.66 -11.25
N VAL A 226 8.89 21.62 -11.69
CA VAL A 226 9.53 20.64 -10.80
C VAL A 226 11.01 20.58 -11.08
N ILE A 227 11.84 20.78 -10.06
CA ILE A 227 13.28 20.57 -10.17
C ILE A 227 13.57 19.08 -10.00
N LEU A 228 14.18 18.49 -11.03
CA LEU A 228 14.73 17.16 -11.01
C LEU A 228 16.24 17.22 -10.87
N ASN A 229 16.76 16.82 -9.72
CA ASN A 229 18.20 16.76 -9.47
C ASN A 229 18.65 15.30 -9.21
N PRO A 230 19.36 14.66 -10.17
CA PRO A 230 19.85 13.30 -10.00
C PRO A 230 20.84 13.11 -8.84
N ASP A 231 21.50 14.18 -8.37
CA ASP A 231 22.40 14.10 -7.22
C ASP A 231 21.64 13.93 -5.89
N ASP A 232 20.34 14.23 -5.86
CA ASP A 232 19.47 13.99 -4.70
C ASP A 232 18.91 12.56 -4.68
N PHE A 233 19.13 11.78 -5.75
CA PHE A 233 18.66 10.41 -5.81
C PHE A 233 19.55 9.55 -4.92
N THR A 234 18.94 8.56 -4.26
CA THR A 234 19.70 7.60 -3.45
C THR A 234 19.41 6.19 -3.89
N VAL A 235 20.45 5.37 -3.96
CA VAL A 235 20.34 3.94 -4.25
C VAL A 235 20.79 3.14 -3.05
N VAL A 236 20.00 2.12 -2.72
CA VAL A 236 20.31 1.14 -1.69
C VAL A 236 20.32 -0.24 -2.33
N SER A 237 21.40 -1.00 -2.19
CA SER A 237 21.44 -2.42 -2.54
C SER A 237 21.25 -3.32 -1.33
N LEU A 238 20.73 -4.52 -1.55
CA LEU A 238 20.66 -5.59 -0.56
C LEU A 238 21.76 -6.61 -0.85
N ARG A 239 22.58 -6.95 0.15
CA ARG A 239 23.62 -7.98 0.04
C ARG A 239 23.66 -8.84 1.31
N GLY A 240 23.28 -10.11 1.19
CA GLY A 240 23.22 -11.01 2.35
C GLY A 240 22.26 -10.52 3.43
N GLY A 241 21.14 -9.93 3.02
CA GLY A 241 20.12 -9.36 3.92
C GLY A 241 20.52 -8.03 4.58
N LYS A 242 21.66 -7.44 4.22
CA LYS A 242 22.09 -6.12 4.71
C LYS A 242 21.96 -5.06 3.62
N ALA A 243 21.52 -3.87 4.02
CA ALA A 243 21.40 -2.74 3.13
C ALA A 243 22.72 -1.97 3.02
N HIS A 244 23.06 -1.56 1.79
CA HIS A 244 24.26 -0.79 1.48
C HIS A 244 23.90 0.38 0.58
N GLN A 245 24.35 1.59 0.92
CA GLN A 245 24.23 2.73 0.01
C GLN A 245 25.16 2.53 -1.18
N GLU A 246 24.64 2.78 -2.39
CA GLU A 246 25.40 2.73 -3.63
C GLU A 246 25.54 4.12 -4.23
N ASP A 247 26.69 4.36 -4.87
CA ASP A 247 26.93 5.60 -5.60
C ASP A 247 26.25 5.56 -6.97
N ILE A 248 25.37 6.54 -7.21
CA ILE A 248 24.98 6.91 -8.57
C ILE A 248 26.16 7.59 -9.23
N ILE A 249 26.50 7.17 -10.45
CA ILE A 249 27.65 7.72 -11.17
C ILE A 249 27.32 9.15 -11.63
N PRO A 250 28.10 10.19 -11.28
CA PRO A 250 27.78 11.54 -11.75
C PRO A 250 27.92 11.66 -13.28
N TYR A 251 27.08 12.50 -13.90
CA TYR A 251 27.05 12.75 -15.35
C TYR A 251 28.47 12.97 -15.93
N ALA A 252 29.23 13.89 -15.36
CA ALA A 252 30.56 14.25 -15.85
C ALA A 252 31.53 13.05 -15.84
N LYS A 253 31.44 12.21 -14.80
CA LYS A 253 32.25 11.00 -14.64
C LYS A 253 31.87 9.94 -15.67
N TYR A 254 30.58 9.76 -15.92
CA TYR A 254 30.08 8.82 -16.92
C TYR A 254 30.43 9.26 -18.34
N MET A 255 30.17 10.53 -18.70
CA MET A 255 30.43 11.04 -20.05
C MET A 255 31.91 11.02 -20.43
N LYS A 256 32.83 11.17 -19.47
CA LYS A 256 34.27 10.96 -19.70
C LYS A 256 34.59 9.53 -20.13
N LYS A 257 33.85 8.52 -19.66
CA LYS A 257 33.99 7.13 -20.10
C LYS A 257 33.39 6.90 -21.47
N VAL A 258 32.21 7.46 -21.74
CA VAL A 258 31.51 7.35 -23.04
C VAL A 258 32.37 7.93 -24.16
N LYS A 259 32.85 9.17 -24.02
CA LYS A 259 33.67 9.86 -25.04
C LYS A 259 34.97 9.14 -25.39
N ARG A 260 35.47 8.26 -24.52
CA ARG A 260 36.70 7.49 -24.75
C ARG A 260 36.48 6.20 -25.53
N LYS A 261 35.23 5.75 -25.72
CA LYS A 261 34.91 4.53 -26.45
C LYS A 261 34.35 4.87 -27.84
N GLN A 262 34.77 4.15 -28.87
CA GLN A 262 34.36 4.39 -30.27
C GLN A 262 32.89 4.01 -30.60
N GLY A 263 32.13 3.45 -29.66
CA GLY A 263 30.81 2.85 -29.93
C GLY A 263 29.56 3.68 -29.64
N TRP A 264 29.66 5.01 -29.45
CA TRP A 264 28.58 5.87 -28.89
C TRP A 264 27.19 5.69 -29.54
N SER A 265 27.12 5.32 -30.82
CA SER A 265 25.85 5.05 -31.53
C SER A 265 25.05 3.88 -30.92
N SER A 266 25.69 2.79 -30.50
CA SER A 266 24.99 1.62 -29.97
C SER A 266 24.31 1.92 -28.63
N PHE A 267 24.93 2.79 -27.82
CA PHE A 267 24.31 3.30 -26.59
C PHE A 267 23.01 4.04 -26.86
N PHE A 268 23.08 4.99 -27.81
CA PHE A 268 21.93 5.82 -28.13
C PHE A 268 20.79 4.98 -28.70
N ASN A 269 21.11 3.91 -29.42
CA ASN A 269 20.11 2.96 -29.87
C ASN A 269 19.44 2.23 -28.70
N ALA A 270 20.20 1.69 -27.74
CA ALA A 270 19.65 1.03 -26.56
C ALA A 270 18.81 1.99 -25.68
N PHE A 271 19.28 3.23 -25.50
CA PHE A 271 18.54 4.28 -24.80
C PHE A 271 17.28 4.69 -25.57
N ALA A 272 17.33 4.79 -26.90
CA ALA A 272 16.15 5.08 -27.73
C ALA A 272 15.13 3.93 -27.70
N GLU A 273 15.58 2.68 -27.66
CA GLU A 273 14.71 1.50 -27.48
C GLU A 273 14.06 1.48 -26.09
N SER A 274 14.78 1.83 -25.02
CA SER A 274 14.19 1.94 -23.68
C SER A 274 13.23 3.13 -23.58
N GLN A 275 13.55 4.25 -24.23
CA GLN A 275 12.64 5.39 -24.36
C GLN A 275 11.34 4.99 -25.07
N ALA A 276 11.44 4.28 -26.20
CA ALA A 276 10.27 3.82 -26.95
C ALA A 276 9.39 2.88 -26.11
N ALA A 277 9.98 1.95 -25.37
CA ALA A 277 9.26 1.06 -24.46
C ALA A 277 8.61 1.83 -23.29
N SER A 278 9.34 2.76 -22.67
CA SER A 278 8.79 3.63 -21.63
C SER A 278 7.61 4.49 -22.14
N GLN A 279 7.67 4.95 -23.40
CA GLN A 279 6.60 5.70 -24.06
C GLN A 279 5.41 4.82 -24.47
N ALA A 280 5.64 3.58 -24.90
CA ALA A 280 4.59 2.61 -25.23
C ALA A 280 3.83 2.16 -23.97
N GLY A 281 4.57 1.80 -22.91
CA GLY A 281 4.01 1.55 -21.58
C GLY A 281 3.20 2.74 -21.07
N TYR A 282 3.72 3.96 -21.22
CA TYR A 282 2.99 5.19 -20.88
C TYR A 282 1.66 5.35 -21.66
N SER A 283 1.64 5.05 -22.97
CA SER A 283 0.42 5.20 -23.79
C SER A 283 -0.70 4.26 -23.31
N ALA A 284 -0.34 3.09 -22.77
CA ALA A 284 -1.25 2.18 -22.08
C ALA A 284 -1.70 2.70 -20.70
N VAL A 285 -0.86 3.47 -20.00
CA VAL A 285 -1.19 4.09 -18.69
C VAL A 285 -2.15 5.26 -18.83
N ALA A 286 -1.91 6.17 -19.78
CA ALA A 286 -2.78 7.32 -20.02
C ALA A 286 -4.20 6.88 -20.40
N SER A 287 -4.33 5.81 -21.18
CA SER A 287 -5.61 5.18 -21.51
C SER A 287 -6.27 4.47 -20.32
N ALA A 288 -5.50 3.83 -19.44
CA ALA A 288 -6.01 3.25 -18.19
C ALA A 288 -6.45 4.32 -17.16
N GLY A 289 -5.79 5.48 -17.11
CA GLY A 289 -6.17 6.63 -16.28
C GLY A 289 -7.46 7.30 -16.76
N ALA A 290 -7.68 7.37 -18.08
CA ALA A 290 -8.93 7.87 -18.66
C ALA A 290 -10.14 6.96 -18.36
N ALA A 291 -9.93 5.64 -18.26
CA ALA A 291 -11.00 4.68 -17.93
C ALA A 291 -11.47 4.74 -16.45
N ALA A 292 -10.69 5.36 -15.55
CA ALA A 292 -11.02 5.46 -14.13
C ALA A 292 -11.86 6.71 -13.78
N ALA A 293 -12.16 7.58 -14.75
CA ALA A 293 -12.82 8.86 -14.55
C ALA A 293 -14.29 8.89 -15.01
N VAL A 294 -15.05 7.80 -14.87
CA VAL A 294 -16.51 7.88 -14.76
C VAL A 294 -16.97 6.77 -13.84
N ASN A 295 -17.51 7.12 -12.67
CA ASN A 295 -18.79 6.60 -12.16
C ASN A 295 -19.01 7.11 -10.73
N ASN A 296 -19.89 8.11 -10.59
CA ASN A 296 -20.58 8.35 -9.33
C ASN A 296 -22.06 8.65 -9.58
N ARG A 297 -22.89 7.73 -9.05
CA ARG A 297 -24.30 7.84 -8.61
C ARG A 297 -25.43 7.93 -9.62
N GLY A 298 -26.35 6.98 -9.47
CA GLY A 298 -27.77 7.12 -9.83
C GLY A 298 -28.44 5.76 -10.03
N GLY A 299 -29.02 5.21 -8.98
CA GLY A 299 -29.56 3.85 -8.96
C GLY A 299 -30.86 3.63 -9.73
N ALA A 300 -31.18 2.36 -9.96
CA ALA A 300 -32.50 1.74 -9.79
C ALA A 300 -32.42 0.29 -10.28
N ALA A 301 -32.76 -0.65 -9.41
CA ALA A 301 -32.98 -2.05 -9.74
C ALA A 301 -34.32 -2.23 -10.46
N VAL A 302 -34.38 -2.93 -11.60
CA VAL A 302 -35.53 -3.78 -11.99
C VAL A 302 -35.05 -4.90 -12.93
N ALA A 303 -35.76 -6.03 -12.86
CA ALA A 303 -35.48 -7.39 -13.31
C ALA A 303 -35.53 -7.69 -14.83
N TYR A 304 -35.04 -8.90 -15.15
CA TYR A 304 -35.26 -9.79 -16.30
C TYR A 304 -36.27 -9.38 -17.39
N GLY A 305 -35.86 -9.53 -18.65
CA GLY A 305 -36.76 -9.65 -19.80
C GLY A 305 -36.06 -9.42 -21.15
N GLU A 306 -35.84 -10.50 -21.89
CA GLU A 306 -35.45 -10.48 -23.30
C GLU A 306 -36.58 -9.86 -24.15
N GLN A 307 -36.29 -8.83 -24.96
CA GLN A 307 -37.08 -8.51 -26.17
C GLN A 307 -36.34 -7.57 -27.13
N THR A 308 -36.23 -8.02 -28.36
CA THR A 308 -35.75 -7.36 -29.57
C THR A 308 -36.58 -6.12 -29.93
N SER A 309 -35.92 -5.01 -30.26
CA SER A 309 -36.51 -3.94 -31.08
C SER A 309 -35.40 -3.13 -31.77
N VAL A 310 -35.29 -3.33 -33.08
CA VAL A 310 -34.44 -2.58 -34.00
C VAL A 310 -35.09 -1.21 -34.22
N GLY A 311 -34.41 -0.12 -33.85
CA GLY A 311 -34.90 1.25 -34.01
C GLY A 311 -33.76 2.21 -34.31
N TYR A 312 -33.42 2.36 -35.59
CA TYR A 312 -32.44 3.30 -36.11
C TYR A 312 -32.95 4.74 -35.95
N SER A 313 -32.33 5.55 -35.10
CA SER A 313 -32.64 6.99 -34.98
C SER A 313 -31.42 7.84 -35.39
N GLY A 314 -31.52 8.51 -36.54
CA GLY A 314 -30.46 9.35 -37.12
C GLY A 314 -30.07 10.57 -36.27
N SER A 315 -30.79 10.88 -35.18
CA SER A 315 -30.42 11.92 -34.21
C SER A 315 -29.45 11.42 -33.13
N ALA A 316 -29.43 10.12 -32.83
CA ALA A 316 -28.45 9.52 -31.93
C ALA A 316 -27.05 9.45 -32.56
N GLN A 317 -26.97 9.34 -33.89
CA GLN A 317 -25.70 9.30 -34.60
C GLN A 317 -25.06 10.69 -34.79
N TYR A 318 -25.85 11.77 -34.81
CA TYR A 318 -25.31 13.14 -34.84
C TYR A 318 -24.85 13.59 -33.44
N ALA A 319 -25.58 13.20 -32.37
CA ALA A 319 -25.15 13.42 -30.99
C ALA A 319 -23.94 12.54 -30.63
N ALA A 320 -23.90 11.28 -31.09
CA ALA A 320 -22.74 10.41 -30.91
C ALA A 320 -21.53 10.86 -31.74
N ASN A 321 -21.72 11.44 -32.93
CA ASN A 321 -20.61 12.03 -33.70
C ASN A 321 -20.14 13.37 -33.14
N GLN A 322 -21.00 14.17 -32.49
CA GLN A 322 -20.59 15.38 -31.76
C GLN A 322 -19.88 15.04 -30.45
N GLN A 323 -20.36 14.04 -29.70
CA GLN A 323 -19.69 13.52 -28.49
C GLN A 323 -18.41 12.77 -28.84
N ALA A 324 -18.36 12.05 -29.96
CA ALA A 324 -17.13 11.44 -30.47
C ALA A 324 -16.18 12.49 -31.03
N ARG A 325 -16.66 13.60 -31.60
CA ARG A 325 -15.79 14.74 -31.99
C ARG A 325 -15.33 15.56 -30.79
N GLN A 326 -16.12 15.67 -29.72
CA GLN A 326 -15.72 16.30 -28.46
C GLN A 326 -14.80 15.39 -27.64
N ASN A 327 -15.03 14.06 -27.67
CA ASN A 327 -14.14 13.08 -27.08
C ASN A 327 -12.87 12.95 -27.91
N VAL A 328 -12.93 13.01 -29.25
CA VAL A 328 -11.74 13.09 -30.12
C VAL A 328 -11.05 14.44 -29.98
N GLN A 329 -11.74 15.56 -29.72
CA GLN A 329 -11.09 16.83 -29.39
C GLN A 329 -10.50 16.86 -27.98
N GLN A 330 -11.10 16.17 -27.01
CA GLN A 330 -10.51 15.98 -25.66
C GLN A 330 -9.38 14.95 -25.69
N TYR A 331 -9.44 13.97 -26.58
CA TYR A 331 -8.38 13.00 -26.88
C TYR A 331 -7.25 13.64 -27.69
N ASP A 332 -7.59 14.55 -28.60
CA ASP A 332 -6.65 15.41 -29.32
C ASP A 332 -6.01 16.38 -28.33
N ASN A 333 -6.76 16.98 -27.39
CA ASN A 333 -6.20 17.83 -26.32
C ASN A 333 -5.31 17.04 -25.34
N ALA A 334 -5.65 15.78 -25.03
CA ALA A 334 -4.77 14.89 -24.26
C ALA A 334 -3.53 14.45 -25.07
N GLN A 335 -3.60 14.44 -26.40
CA GLN A 335 -2.45 14.21 -27.29
C GLN A 335 -1.66 15.47 -27.69
N TYR A 336 -2.17 16.70 -27.46
CA TYR A 336 -1.59 17.94 -28.01
C TYR A 336 -0.61 18.71 -27.11
N SER A 337 -0.33 18.30 -25.87
CA SER A 337 0.64 19.05 -25.03
C SER A 337 1.51 18.20 -24.12
N ILE A 338 2.35 17.34 -24.69
CA ILE A 338 3.75 17.26 -24.22
C ILE A 338 4.57 17.96 -25.29
N ARG A 339 4.59 19.30 -25.23
CA ARG A 339 5.09 20.13 -26.33
C ARG A 339 6.60 19.97 -26.60
N ASN A 340 7.38 19.42 -25.66
CA ASN A 340 8.80 19.12 -25.85
C ASN A 340 9.23 17.90 -25.00
N SER A 341 9.84 16.89 -25.63
CA SER A 341 10.53 15.81 -24.92
C SER A 341 12.00 16.19 -24.75
N ILE A 342 12.45 16.43 -23.52
CA ILE A 342 13.88 16.62 -23.25
C ILE A 342 14.48 15.23 -23.02
N SER A 343 15.05 14.67 -24.09
CA SER A 343 15.78 13.41 -24.06
C SER A 343 17.27 13.70 -23.82
N GLN A 344 17.75 13.53 -22.58
CA GLN A 344 19.12 13.94 -22.21
C GLN A 344 20.16 12.82 -22.31
N GLY A 345 19.75 11.59 -22.65
CA GLY A 345 20.57 10.42 -22.35
C GLY A 345 20.78 10.35 -20.84
N TYR A 346 22.02 10.57 -20.38
CA TYR A 346 22.36 10.54 -18.96
C TYR A 346 21.76 11.75 -18.24
N LEU A 347 20.97 11.52 -17.18
CA LEU A 347 20.27 12.60 -16.49
C LEU A 347 21.24 13.64 -15.91
N LYS A 348 20.84 14.90 -16.02
CA LYS A 348 21.43 16.05 -15.35
C LYS A 348 20.31 16.77 -14.59
N ILE A 349 20.70 17.72 -13.74
CA ILE A 349 19.73 18.64 -13.16
C ILE A 349 18.89 19.28 -14.28
N ASN A 350 17.57 19.26 -14.10
CA ASN A 350 16.63 19.78 -15.08
C ASN A 350 15.40 20.38 -14.40
N THR A 351 14.90 21.49 -14.93
CA THR A 351 13.58 22.01 -14.58
C THR A 351 12.55 21.35 -15.50
N VAL A 352 11.69 20.49 -14.94
CA VAL A 352 10.57 19.89 -15.64
C VAL A 352 9.44 20.91 -15.65
N MET A 353 9.29 21.62 -16.77
CA MET A 353 8.25 22.63 -16.96
C MET A 353 6.83 22.03 -16.85
N PRO A 354 5.81 22.84 -16.56
CA PRO A 354 4.41 22.47 -16.73
C PRO A 354 4.13 21.83 -18.09
N HIS A 355 3.27 20.81 -18.10
CA HIS A 355 2.85 20.07 -19.31
C HIS A 355 4.02 19.58 -20.17
N SER A 356 5.08 19.11 -19.51
CA SER A 356 6.32 18.67 -20.16
C SER A 356 6.83 17.34 -19.62
N ARG A 357 7.79 16.75 -20.35
CA ARG A 357 8.37 15.46 -20.01
C ARG A 357 9.88 15.49 -20.09
N VAL A 358 10.52 14.87 -19.10
CA VAL A 358 11.96 14.57 -19.09
C VAL A 358 12.16 13.08 -19.12
N ILE A 359 13.07 12.63 -19.99
CA ILE A 359 13.47 11.23 -20.12
C ILE A 359 14.99 11.16 -20.04
N GLY A 360 15.48 10.25 -19.21
CA GLY A 360 16.91 9.99 -19.09
C GLY A 360 17.20 8.73 -18.30
N TYR A 361 18.45 8.53 -17.93
CA TYR A 361 18.84 7.41 -17.07
C TYR A 361 19.95 7.79 -16.10
N VAL A 362 20.07 6.99 -15.04
CA VAL A 362 21.21 6.99 -14.11
C VAL A 362 21.81 5.59 -14.03
N ASN A 363 23.07 5.51 -13.63
CA ASN A 363 23.81 4.25 -13.54
C ASN A 363 24.39 4.03 -12.16
N VAL A 364 24.25 2.81 -11.68
CA VAL A 364 24.92 2.27 -10.49
C VAL A 364 25.92 1.23 -10.96
N LYS A 365 27.11 1.18 -10.36
CA LYS A 365 28.12 0.18 -10.74
C LYS A 365 27.61 -1.22 -10.46
N LYS A 366 27.68 -2.12 -11.45
CA LYS A 366 27.27 -3.51 -11.27
C LYS A 366 28.12 -4.18 -10.19
N SER A 367 27.44 -4.79 -9.21
CA SER A 367 28.02 -5.60 -8.15
C SER A 367 27.05 -6.74 -7.81
N LYS A 368 27.54 -7.76 -7.11
CA LYS A 368 26.68 -8.85 -6.62
C LYS A 368 25.76 -8.28 -5.54
N MET A 369 24.47 -8.27 -5.81
CA MET A 369 23.40 -7.84 -4.91
C MET A 369 22.17 -8.71 -5.10
N ASP A 370 21.37 -8.83 -4.05
CA ASP A 370 20.12 -9.59 -4.00
C ASP A 370 18.92 -8.75 -4.51
N GLY A 371 19.09 -7.42 -4.58
CA GLY A 371 18.13 -6.46 -5.08
C GLY A 371 18.61 -5.02 -4.90
N MET A 372 17.91 -4.07 -5.49
CA MET A 372 18.25 -2.64 -5.41
C MET A 372 16.99 -1.77 -5.29
N ILE A 373 17.09 -0.66 -4.57
CA ILE A 373 16.01 0.32 -4.43
C ILE A 373 16.54 1.67 -4.88
N LEU A 374 15.86 2.26 -5.86
CA LEU A 374 16.07 3.63 -6.30
C LEU A 374 15.03 4.54 -5.64
N ASN A 375 15.50 5.61 -5.00
CA ASN A 375 14.69 6.65 -4.40
C ASN A 375 14.83 7.92 -5.24
N ILE A 376 13.70 8.43 -5.74
CA ILE A 376 13.62 9.66 -6.54
C ILE A 376 12.82 10.70 -5.74
N PRO A 377 13.47 11.73 -5.16
CA PRO A 377 12.78 12.79 -4.46
C PRO A 377 12.19 13.79 -5.47
N ILE A 378 10.90 14.10 -5.35
CA ILE A 378 10.22 15.13 -6.14
C ILE A 378 9.27 15.88 -5.21
N GLY A 379 9.44 17.21 -5.12
CA GLY A 379 8.73 18.03 -4.14
C GLY A 379 9.06 17.57 -2.72
N ASP A 380 8.04 17.39 -1.90
CA ASP A 380 8.06 16.88 -0.53
C ASP A 380 8.00 15.35 -0.44
N LYS A 381 7.97 14.65 -1.58
CA LYS A 381 7.76 13.21 -1.66
C LYS A 381 8.97 12.45 -2.17
N ILE A 382 9.13 11.21 -1.75
CA ILE A 382 10.11 10.25 -2.27
C ILE A 382 9.39 9.10 -2.95
N TYR A 383 9.72 8.86 -4.21
CA TYR A 383 9.17 7.77 -5.01
C TYR A 383 10.16 6.61 -5.06
N GLN A 384 9.72 5.42 -4.64
CA GLN A 384 10.59 4.24 -4.49
C GLN A 384 10.34 3.18 -5.56
N PHE A 385 11.41 2.72 -6.19
CA PHE A 385 11.39 1.71 -7.26
C PHE A 385 12.35 0.57 -6.91
N GLN A 386 11.94 -0.67 -7.18
CA GLN A 386 12.70 -1.86 -6.77
C GLN A 386 13.18 -2.66 -7.99
N TRP A 387 14.46 -2.98 -8.05
CA TRP A 387 15.03 -3.87 -9.04
C TRP A 387 15.15 -5.29 -8.50
#